data_AF-A0A165WU04-F1
#
_entry.id   AF-A0A165WU04-F1
#
_cell.length_a   1.000
_cell.length_b   1.000
_cell.length_c   1.000
_cell.angle_alpha   90.00
_cell.angle_beta   90.00
_cell.angle_gamma   90.00
#
_symmetry.space_group_name_H-M   'P 1'
#
loop_
_entity.id
_entity.type
_entity.pdbx_description
1 polymer ?
#
loop_
_entity_poly.entity_id
_entity_poly.type
_entity_poly.pdbx_seq_one_letter_code
_entity_poly.pdbx_strand_id
1 'polypeptide(L)'
;DIFFLELVAILCAIYHAATLPNPPKRLLIYTDSLDSVGCLNSLRVSESLHNGPLLAIAGIILRTGIDLRVRHIRGKDNIRADLLSRLLFEDYKLQFPSDHVRLFIPP
;
A
#
# COMPACT_ATOMS: atom_id res chain seq x y z
N ASP A 1 5.35 -3.47 14.41
CA ASP A 1 5.91 -4.40 13.42
C ASP A 1 5.92 -3.71 12.06
N ILE A 2 7.05 -3.72 11.35
CA ILE A 2 7.21 -3.00 10.07
C ILE A 2 6.32 -3.64 9.01
N PHE A 3 6.33 -4.98 8.92
CA PHE A 3 5.57 -5.71 7.92
C PHE A 3 4.05 -5.51 8.06
N PHE A 4 3.53 -5.47 9.28
CA PHE A 4 2.14 -5.10 9.53
C PHE A 4 1.78 -3.72 8.97
N LEU A 5 2.63 -2.71 9.20
CA LEU A 5 2.39 -1.35 8.70
C LEU A 5 2.48 -1.28 7.17
N GLU A 6 3.38 -2.06 6.55
CA GLU A 6 3.46 -2.19 5.10
C GLU A 6 2.18 -2.79 4.51
N LEU A 7 1.63 -3.84 5.13
CA LEU A 7 0.35 -4.42 4.73
C LEU A 7 -0.81 -3.44 4.89
N VAL A 8 -0.81 -2.65 5.97
CA VAL A 8 -1.83 -1.59 6.17
C VAL A 8 -1.70 -0.51 5.10
N ALA A 9 -0.48 -0.09 4.75
CA ALA A 9 -0.27 0.88 3.67
C ALA A 9 -0.81 0.36 2.33
N ILE A 10 -0.55 -0.91 2.00
CA ILE A 10 -1.08 -1.56 0.80
C ILE A 10 -2.61 -1.64 0.87
N LEU A 11 -3.18 -2.07 2.00
CA LEU A 11 -4.62 -2.10 2.21
C LEU A 11 -5.26 -0.73 1.99
N CYS A 12 -4.68 0.34 2.53
CA CYS A 12 -5.18 1.71 2.34
C CYS A 12 -5.14 2.12 0.87
N ALA A 13 -4.08 1.80 0.13
CA ALA A 13 -3.99 2.09 -1.30
C ALA A 13 -5.05 1.34 -2.11
N ILE A 14 -5.27 0.06 -1.82
CA ILE A 14 -6.30 -0.77 -2.47
C ILE A 14 -7.69 -0.24 -2.15
N TYR A 15 -7.95 0.06 -0.87
CA TYR A 15 -9.22 0.63 -0.43
C TYR A 15 -9.52 1.94 -1.14
N HIS A 16 -8.54 2.85 -1.21
CA HIS A 16 -8.69 4.11 -1.92
C HIS A 16 -9.06 3.88 -3.39
N ALA A 17 -8.31 3.04 -4.11
CA ALA A 17 -8.59 2.71 -5.51
C ALA A 17 -9.99 2.10 -5.70
N ALA A 18 -10.43 1.25 -4.77
CA ALA A 18 -11.75 0.64 -4.75
C ALA A 18 -12.90 1.63 -4.48
N THR A 19 -12.63 2.77 -3.83
CA THR A 19 -13.63 3.81 -3.52
C THR A 19 -13.74 4.90 -4.57
N LEU A 20 -12.92 4.86 -5.63
CA LEU A 20 -13.03 5.81 -6.74
C LEU A 20 -14.41 5.67 -7.42
N PRO A 21 -14.98 6.75 -7.99
CA PRO A 21 -16.27 6.68 -8.69
C PRO A 21 -16.32 5.61 -9.79
N ASN A 22 -15.17 5.34 -10.43
CA ASN A 22 -14.97 4.25 -11.38
C ASN A 22 -13.75 3.43 -10.96
N PRO A 23 -13.91 2.38 -10.12
CA PRO A 23 -12.79 1.57 -9.66
C PRO A 23 -12.06 0.87 -10.82
N PRO A 24 -10.72 0.77 -10.78
CA PRO A 24 -9.97 0.14 -11.84
C PRO A 24 -10.21 -1.38 -11.85
N LYS A 25 -10.34 -2.00 -13.02
CA LYS A 25 -10.45 -3.48 -13.11
C LYS A 25 -9.15 -4.21 -12.80
N ARG A 26 -8.01 -3.57 -13.01
CA ARG A 26 -6.67 -4.12 -12.78
C ARG A 26 -5.88 -3.10 -11.97
N LEU A 27 -5.28 -3.55 -10.88
CA LEU A 27 -4.50 -2.72 -9.98
C LEU A 27 -3.10 -3.31 -9.82
N LEU A 28 -2.08 -2.51 -10.09
CA LEU A 28 -0.68 -2.88 -9.87
C LEU A 28 -0.13 -2.04 -8.72
N ILE A 29 0.36 -2.71 -7.67
CA ILE A 29 1.02 -2.08 -6.53
C ILE A 29 2.50 -2.43 -6.57
N TYR A 30 3.33 -1.40 -6.46
CA TYR A 30 4.76 -1.54 -6.27
C TYR A 30 5.10 -1.33 -4.79
N THR A 31 5.97 -2.18 -4.26
CA THR A 31 6.47 -2.11 -2.88
C THR A 31 7.91 -2.60 -2.85
N ASP A 32 8.73 -2.10 -1.94
CA ASP A 32 10.06 -2.63 -1.65
C ASP A 32 10.07 -3.73 -0.57
N SER A 33 8.90 -4.06 -0.02
CA SER A 33 8.74 -5.16 0.92
C SER A 33 8.60 -6.50 0.20
N LEU A 34 9.64 -7.32 0.27
CA LEU A 34 9.59 -8.71 -0.21
C LEU A 34 8.58 -9.56 0.57
N ASP A 35 8.42 -9.29 1.87
CA ASP A 35 7.45 -9.98 2.72
C ASP A 35 6.02 -9.68 2.26
N SER A 36 5.71 -8.43 1.93
CA SER A 36 4.41 -8.05 1.36
C SER A 36 4.14 -8.71 0.02
N VAL A 37 5.14 -8.76 -0.87
CA VAL A 37 5.03 -9.45 -2.16
C VAL A 37 4.78 -10.95 -1.96
N GLY A 38 5.53 -11.59 -1.07
CA GLY A 38 5.38 -13.02 -0.76
C GLY A 38 4.01 -13.34 -0.16
N CYS A 39 3.59 -12.54 0.82
CA CYS A 39 2.29 -12.65 1.48
C CYS A 39 1.13 -12.53 0.49
N LEU A 40 1.11 -11.49 -0.34
CA LEU A 40 -0.01 -11.23 -1.26
C LEU A 40 -0.05 -12.20 -2.44
N ASN A 41 1.09 -12.75 -2.87
CA ASN A 41 1.13 -13.78 -3.92
C ASN A 41 0.75 -15.17 -3.40
N SER A 42 1.06 -15.48 -2.14
CA SER A 42 0.77 -16.79 -1.55
C SER A 42 -0.54 -16.85 -0.76
N LEU A 43 -1.11 -15.68 -0.43
CA LEU A 43 -2.23 -15.52 0.50
C LEU A 43 -1.98 -16.20 1.85
N ARG A 44 -0.72 -16.15 2.31
CA ARG A 44 -0.27 -16.74 3.57
C ARG A 44 0.57 -15.74 4.35
N VAL A 45 0.38 -15.73 5.66
CA VAL A 45 1.22 -15.02 6.62
C VAL A 45 1.74 -16.00 7.68
N SER A 46 2.90 -15.71 8.24
CA SER A 46 3.52 -16.53 9.29
C SER A 46 2.97 -16.21 10.68
N GLU A 47 2.61 -14.95 10.94
CA GLU A 47 2.09 -14.51 12.24
C GLU A 47 0.61 -14.12 12.15
N SER A 48 -0.12 -14.39 13.23
CA SER A 48 -1.57 -14.20 13.27
C SER A 48 -2.00 -12.73 13.12
N LEU A 49 -1.18 -11.78 13.57
CA LEU A 49 -1.44 -10.34 13.51
C LEU A 49 -1.60 -9.84 12.06
N HIS A 50 -0.91 -10.46 11.10
CA HIS A 50 -0.94 -10.04 9.69
C HIS A 50 -2.18 -10.55 8.93
N ASN A 51 -2.94 -11.49 9.50
CA ASN A 51 -4.14 -12.01 8.83
C ASN A 51 -5.22 -10.93 8.68
N GLY A 52 -5.34 -10.01 9.63
CA GLY A 52 -6.36 -8.95 9.60
C GLY A 52 -6.29 -8.11 8.32
N PRO A 53 -5.15 -7.45 8.03
CA PRO A 53 -4.96 -6.71 6.79
C PRO A 53 -5.12 -7.57 5.53
N LEU A 54 -4.56 -8.79 5.51
CA LEU A 54 -4.65 -9.67 4.34
C LEU A 54 -6.11 -10.07 4.03
N LEU A 55 -6.89 -10.42 5.05
CA LEU A 55 -8.32 -10.73 4.89
C LEU A 55 -9.12 -9.52 4.43
N ALA A 56 -8.83 -8.32 4.94
CA ALA A 56 -9.47 -7.09 4.50
C ALA A 56 -9.18 -6.81 3.02
N ILE A 57 -7.93 -7.00 2.57
CA ILE A 57 -7.54 -6.90 1.16
C ILE A 57 -8.33 -7.90 0.30
N ALA A 58 -8.34 -9.18 0.70
CA ALA A 58 -9.08 -10.22 -0.03
C ALA A 58 -10.58 -9.89 -0.13
N GLY A 59 -11.18 -9.39 0.95
CA GLY A 59 -12.58 -8.97 0.96
C GLY A 59 -12.88 -7.81 0.01
N ILE A 60 -11.97 -6.85 -0.14
CA ILE A 60 -12.12 -5.78 -1.14
C ILE A 60 -12.05 -6.36 -2.55
N ILE A 61 -11.05 -7.20 -2.84
CA ILE A 61 -10.85 -7.82 -4.15
C ILE A 61 -12.09 -8.63 -4.56
N LEU A 62 -12.60 -9.49 -3.68
CA LEU A 62 -13.78 -10.32 -3.94
C LEU A 62 -15.03 -9.47 -4.23
N ARG A 63 -15.22 -8.37 -3.49
CA ARG A 63 -16.39 -7.50 -3.66
C ARG A 63 -16.33 -6.65 -4.93
N THR A 64 -15.13 -6.20 -5.30
CA THR A 64 -14.92 -5.24 -6.40
C THR A 64 -14.56 -5.89 -7.73
N GLY A 65 -14.07 -7.14 -7.70
CA GLY A 65 -13.56 -7.82 -8.88
C GLY A 65 -12.22 -7.26 -9.39
N ILE A 66 -11.50 -6.48 -8.59
CA ILE A 66 -10.19 -5.94 -8.95
C ILE A 66 -9.18 -7.07 -9.10
N ASP A 67 -8.55 -7.18 -10.28
CA ASP A 67 -7.39 -8.03 -10.50
C ASP A 67 -6.14 -7.33 -9.93
N LEU A 68 -5.71 -7.75 -8.74
CA LEU A 68 -4.56 -7.18 -8.03
C LEU A 68 -3.27 -7.90 -8.42
N ARG A 69 -2.23 -7.12 -8.72
CA ARG A 69 -0.84 -7.58 -8.81
C ARG A 69 0.04 -6.75 -7.90
N VAL A 70 0.94 -7.43 -7.19
CA VAL A 70 1.92 -6.77 -6.31
C VAL A 70 3.31 -7.13 -6.80
N ARG A 71 4.17 -6.12 -6.98
CA ARG A 71 5.52 -6.30 -7.53
C ARG A 71 6.55 -5.61 -6.66
N HIS A 72 7.68 -6.29 -6.50
CA HIS A 72 8.83 -5.73 -5.81
C HIS A 72 9.52 -4.65 -6.67
N ILE A 73 9.89 -3.54 -6.05
CA ILE A 73 10.84 -2.54 -6.54
C ILE A 73 11.94 -2.32 -5.51
N ARG A 74 13.09 -1.76 -5.89
CA ARG A 74 14.14 -1.49 -4.91
C ARG A 74 13.73 -0.29 -4.04
N GLY A 75 14.14 -0.24 -2.78
CA GLY A 75 13.80 0.89 -1.90
C GLY A 75 14.23 2.26 -2.45
N LYS A 76 15.36 2.32 -3.16
CA LYS A 76 15.80 3.55 -3.87
C LYS A 76 14.86 4.02 -4.99
N ASP A 77 14.00 3.13 -5.49
CA ASP A 77 12.97 3.44 -6.48
C ASP A 77 11.62 3.73 -5.78
N ASN A 78 11.51 3.47 -4.48
CA ASN A 78 10.33 3.68 -3.63
C ASN A 78 10.46 4.90 -2.67
N ILE A 79 11.40 5.82 -2.95
CA ILE A 79 11.77 6.92 -2.04
C ILE A 79 10.56 7.75 -1.60
N ARG A 80 9.61 8.03 -2.50
CA ARG A 80 8.39 8.79 -2.14
C ARG A 80 7.63 8.13 -0.99
N ALA A 81 7.38 6.82 -1.09
CA ALA A 81 6.63 6.11 -0.06
C ALA A 81 7.43 5.98 1.24
N ASP A 82 8.75 5.76 1.16
CA ASP A 82 9.63 5.65 2.34
C ASP A 82 9.70 6.97 3.14
N LEU A 83 9.84 8.11 2.45
CA LEU A 83 9.83 9.42 3.10
C LEU A 83 8.47 9.72 3.75
N LEU A 84 7.37 9.40 3.07
CA LEU A 84 6.02 9.62 3.61
C LEU A 84 5.72 8.72 4.80
N SER A 85 6.12 7.44 4.77
CA SER A 85 5.87 6.49 5.87
C SER A 85 6.63 6.85 7.14
N ARG A 86 7.76 7.57 7.00
CA ARG A 86 8.58 8.07 8.11
C ARG A 86 8.24 9.50 8.55
N LEU A 87 7.22 10.12 7.94
CA LEU A 87 6.82 11.51 8.19
C LEU A 87 7.93 12.54 7.91
N LEU A 88 8.86 12.22 7.00
CA LEU A 88 9.98 13.10 6.59
C LEU A 88 9.51 14.12 5.54
N PHE A 89 8.55 14.96 5.91
CA PHE A 89 7.87 15.86 4.97
C PHE A 89 8.76 16.96 4.41
N GLU A 90 9.72 17.46 5.19
CA GLU A 90 10.67 18.47 4.72
C GLU A 90 11.60 17.89 3.63
N ASP A 91 12.16 16.71 3.88
CA ASP A 91 12.98 15.99 2.88
C ASP A 91 12.16 15.63 1.65
N TYR A 92 10.91 15.20 1.83
CA TYR A 92 9.98 14.92 0.73
C TYR A 92 9.77 16.16 -0.14
N LYS A 93 9.46 17.31 0.48
CA LYS A 93 9.21 18.57 -0.22
C LYS A 93 10.44 19.08 -0.95
N LEU A 94 11.63 18.89 -0.37
CA LEU A 94 12.89 19.26 -1.01
C LEU A 94 13.15 18.44 -2.28
N GLN A 95 12.88 17.13 -2.25
CA GLN A 95 13.11 16.22 -3.37
C GLN A 95 12.00 16.27 -4.43
N PHE A 96 10.75 16.49 -4.02
CA PHE A 96 9.57 16.45 -4.89
C PHE A 96 8.72 17.72 -4.72
N PRO A 97 9.23 18.91 -5.09
CA PRO A 97 8.59 20.19 -4.80
C PRO A 97 7.25 20.40 -5.53
N SER A 98 7.00 19.66 -6.61
CA SER A 98 5.74 19.72 -7.37
C SER A 98 4.62 18.86 -6.77
N ASP A 99 4.93 17.97 -5.83
CA ASP A 99 3.94 17.08 -5.21
C ASP A 99 3.21 17.82 -4.07
N HIS A 100 1.92 17.55 -3.91
CA HIS A 100 1.11 18.13 -2.84
C HIS A 100 0.73 17.06 -1.81
N VAL A 101 1.49 17.00 -0.72
CA VAL A 101 1.17 16.13 0.42
C VAL A 101 0.13 16.82 1.29
N ARG A 102 -0.98 16.12 1.56
CA ARG A 102 -2.01 16.59 2.50
C ARG A 102 -2.06 15.62 3.66
N LEU A 103 -2.08 16.18 4.87
CA LEU A 103 -2.38 15.39 6.07
C LEU A 103 -3.88 15.13 6.11
N PHE A 104 -4.24 13.97 6.66
CA PHE A 104 -5.62 13.70 6.99
C PHE A 104 -6.08 14.69 8.06
N ILE A 105 -7.09 15.49 7.72
CA ILE A 105 -7.77 16.38 8.66
C ILE A 105 -9.18 15.80 8.80
N PRO A 106 -9.51 15.16 9.94
CA PRO A 106 -10.87 14.70 10.16
C PRO A 106 -11.86 15.90 10.14
N PRO A 107 -13.12 15.68 9.73
CA PRO A 107 -14.15 16.71 9.72
C PRO A 107 -14.46 17.28 11.12
#